data_AF-A0A0Q4G886-F1
#
_entry.id   AF-A0A0Q4G886-F1
#
_cell.length_a   1.000
_cell.length_b   1.000
_cell.length_c   1.000
_cell.angle_alpha   90.00
_cell.angle_beta   90.00
_cell.angle_gamma   90.00
#
_symmetry.space_group_name_H-M   'P 1'
#
loop_
_entity.id
_entity.type
_entity.pdbx_description
1 polymer ?
#
loop_
_entity_poly.entity_id
_entity_poly.type
_entity_poly.pdbx_seq_one_letter_code
_entity_poly.pdbx_strand_id
1 'polypeptide(L)'
;MTLDDEVKPTRRLLGIGSILHFANDGDVIWGSGINGKVASGDIPARQLDIRAVRGPKTAARLRDMGMSVPDVFGDPALLVPRLFKDRFVPTPNRDYVIVPNLHDLPLVTDQTRLVSPLWGWNRCIEEILSAKFVIASSLHGLILAEAFGVPARYLRLSETESTFKYDDYAQGTGRASLDPVRSVEEALGEGPHPAISFDADALIAAFPFDLWRR
;
A
#
# COMPACT_ATOMS: atom_id res chain seq x y z
N MET A 1 10.98 -7.26 26.12
CA MET A 1 10.62 -8.28 25.15
C MET A 1 11.57 -8.10 23.98
N THR A 2 12.64 -8.87 23.94
CA THR A 2 13.44 -9.00 22.72
C THR A 2 12.73 -9.96 21.77
N LEU A 3 13.25 -10.13 20.55
CA LEU A 3 12.77 -11.16 19.64
C LEU A 3 12.98 -12.59 20.19
N ASP A 4 13.78 -12.74 21.24
CA ASP A 4 14.18 -14.02 21.82
C ASP A 4 13.35 -14.44 23.05
N ASP A 5 12.47 -13.55 23.55
CA ASP A 5 11.64 -13.83 24.73
C ASP A 5 10.45 -14.75 24.37
N GLU A 6 10.28 -15.86 25.10
CA GLU A 6 9.14 -16.78 24.93
C GLU A 6 7.82 -16.10 25.37
N VAL A 7 6.82 -16.11 24.49
CA VAL A 7 5.48 -15.57 24.74
C VAL A 7 4.43 -16.68 24.74
N LYS A 8 3.52 -16.67 25.73
CA LYS A 8 2.52 -17.74 25.90
C LYS A 8 1.45 -17.76 24.79
N PRO A 9 0.86 -16.62 24.37
CA PRO A 9 0.10 -16.60 23.12
C PRO A 9 0.95 -16.04 21.98
N THR A 10 1.08 -16.80 20.90
CA THR A 10 1.58 -16.28 19.62
C THR A 10 0.44 -15.55 18.92
N ARG A 11 0.67 -14.28 18.55
CA ARG A 11 -0.26 -13.48 17.74
C ARG A 11 0.40 -13.17 16.41
N ARG A 12 -0.36 -13.18 15.31
CA ARG A 12 0.13 -12.83 13.99
C ARG A 12 -0.61 -11.60 13.48
N LEU A 13 0.17 -10.59 13.11
CA LEU A 13 -0.32 -9.35 12.51
C LEU A 13 -0.07 -9.39 11.01
N LEU A 14 -1.13 -9.28 10.21
CA LEU A 14 -1.05 -8.97 8.79
C LEU A 14 -1.29 -7.47 8.65
N GLY A 15 -0.18 -6.75 8.48
CA GLY A 15 -0.19 -5.36 8.08
C GLY A 15 0.45 -5.18 6.72
N ILE A 16 0.12 -4.07 6.04
CA ILE A 16 0.70 -3.58 4.77
C ILE A 16 0.54 -4.52 3.56
N GLY A 17 0.17 -3.96 2.40
CA GLY A 17 0.11 -4.69 1.15
C GLY A 17 -1.06 -5.66 0.98
N SER A 18 -0.98 -6.50 -0.06
CA SER A 18 -2.10 -7.34 -0.53
C SER A 18 -2.07 -8.79 0.00
N ILE A 19 -1.87 -8.96 1.32
CA ILE A 19 -1.53 -10.25 1.94
C ILE A 19 -2.70 -10.98 2.63
N LEU A 20 -3.94 -10.48 2.52
CA LEU A 20 -5.08 -11.07 3.23
C LEU A 20 -5.39 -12.53 2.89
N HIS A 21 -4.95 -13.02 1.74
CA HIS A 21 -5.10 -14.42 1.35
C HIS A 21 -4.20 -15.38 2.16
N PHE A 22 -3.25 -14.86 2.93
CA PHE A 22 -2.44 -15.66 3.88
C PHE A 22 -3.01 -15.70 5.29
N ALA A 23 -4.13 -15.01 5.56
CA ALA A 23 -4.73 -14.90 6.88
C ALA A 23 -5.31 -16.25 7.34
N ASN A 24 -5.14 -16.57 8.62
CA ASN A 24 -5.70 -17.71 9.33
C ASN A 24 -6.62 -17.21 10.45
N ASP A 25 -7.47 -18.09 10.98
CA ASP A 25 -8.32 -17.75 12.12
C ASP A 25 -7.49 -17.28 13.33
N GLY A 26 -7.94 -16.21 13.97
CA GLY A 26 -7.29 -15.58 15.11
C GLY A 26 -6.19 -14.58 14.75
N ASP A 27 -5.88 -14.40 13.46
CA ASP A 27 -4.96 -13.35 13.01
C ASP A 27 -5.57 -11.95 13.18
N VAL A 28 -4.69 -10.97 13.34
CA VAL A 28 -5.04 -9.55 13.43
C VAL A 28 -4.70 -8.86 12.12
N ILE A 29 -5.62 -8.05 11.61
CA ILE A 29 -5.47 -7.30 10.36
C ILE A 29 -5.35 -5.80 10.65
N TRP A 30 -4.34 -5.16 10.06
CA TRP A 30 -4.15 -3.72 10.12
C TRP A 30 -3.70 -3.12 8.79
N GLY A 31 -4.67 -2.66 8.01
CA GLY A 31 -4.46 -1.91 6.76
C GLY A 31 -4.05 -2.75 5.55
N SER A 32 -3.92 -4.07 5.68
CA SER A 32 -3.76 -4.98 4.53
C SER A 32 -5.01 -5.03 3.66
N GLY A 33 -4.81 -5.36 2.39
CA GLY A 33 -5.88 -5.49 1.39
C GLY A 33 -5.86 -6.81 0.63
N ILE A 34 -6.84 -6.98 -0.26
CA ILE A 34 -6.94 -8.13 -1.18
C ILE A 34 -6.19 -7.82 -2.48
N ASN A 35 -5.45 -8.78 -3.04
CA ASN A 35 -4.70 -8.59 -4.30
C ASN A 35 -5.59 -8.61 -5.55
N GLY A 36 -6.80 -9.20 -5.45
CA GLY A 36 -7.76 -9.32 -6.55
C GLY A 36 -7.45 -10.44 -7.57
N LYS A 37 -6.22 -10.98 -7.57
CA LYS A 37 -5.86 -12.20 -8.34
C LYS A 37 -6.41 -13.48 -7.74
N VAL A 38 -6.52 -13.49 -6.42
CA VAL A 38 -7.13 -14.57 -5.66
C VAL A 38 -8.63 -14.36 -5.76
N ALA A 39 -9.35 -15.33 -6.32
CA ALA A 39 -10.80 -15.28 -6.34
C ALA A 39 -11.27 -15.06 -4.90
N SER A 40 -12.31 -14.25 -4.73
CA SER A 40 -12.84 -13.80 -3.43
C SER A 40 -13.26 -14.89 -2.44
N GLY A 41 -12.97 -16.17 -2.72
CA GLY A 41 -13.23 -17.33 -1.86
C GLY A 41 -12.01 -17.93 -1.16
N ASP A 42 -10.76 -17.58 -1.51
CA ASP A 42 -9.58 -18.28 -0.95
C ASP A 42 -8.94 -17.59 0.26
N ILE A 43 -9.61 -16.64 0.92
CA ILE A 43 -9.21 -16.27 2.28
C ILE A 43 -9.70 -17.41 3.18
N PRO A 44 -8.82 -18.26 3.72
CA PRO A 44 -9.25 -19.45 4.44
C PRO A 44 -9.85 -19.08 5.81
N ALA A 45 -9.44 -17.94 6.37
CA ALA A 45 -9.95 -17.44 7.64
C ALA A 45 -11.42 -16.99 7.57
N ARG A 46 -12.15 -17.29 8.64
CA ARG A 46 -13.52 -16.84 8.92
C ARG A 46 -13.61 -16.02 10.20
N GLN A 47 -12.59 -16.07 11.06
CA GLN A 47 -12.53 -15.34 12.32
C GLN A 47 -11.24 -14.52 12.36
N LEU A 48 -11.34 -13.26 11.99
CA LEU A 48 -10.22 -12.31 12.02
C LEU A 48 -10.49 -11.20 13.03
N ASP A 49 -9.44 -10.74 13.70
CA ASP A 49 -9.46 -9.49 14.46
C ASP A 49 -9.11 -8.34 13.52
N ILE A 50 -10.11 -7.72 12.92
CA ILE A 50 -9.92 -6.71 11.88
C ILE A 50 -9.93 -5.31 12.50
N ARG A 51 -8.77 -4.66 12.52
CA ARG A 51 -8.61 -3.30 13.08
C ARG A 51 -8.74 -2.22 12.04
N ALA A 52 -8.19 -2.47 10.85
CA ALA A 52 -8.27 -1.60 9.69
C ALA A 52 -8.01 -2.44 8.44
N VAL A 53 -8.47 -1.98 7.28
CA VAL A 53 -8.15 -2.59 5.98
C VAL A 53 -7.73 -1.50 4.98
N ARG A 54 -7.12 -1.87 3.86
CA ARG A 54 -6.63 -0.87 2.90
C ARG A 54 -7.72 0.08 2.39
N GLY A 55 -8.92 -0.44 2.15
CA GLY A 55 -10.02 0.33 1.57
C GLY A 55 -11.37 -0.38 1.61
N PRO A 56 -12.43 0.30 1.13
CA PRO A 56 -13.80 -0.15 1.26
C PRO A 56 -14.12 -1.36 0.39
N LYS A 57 -13.40 -1.61 -0.71
CA LYS A 57 -13.62 -2.83 -1.50
C LYS A 57 -13.16 -4.06 -0.73
N THR A 58 -12.02 -3.98 -0.05
CA THR A 58 -11.56 -5.04 0.86
C THR A 58 -12.56 -5.21 2.01
N ALA A 59 -13.03 -4.11 2.61
CA ALA A 59 -14.01 -4.17 3.70
C ALA A 59 -15.31 -4.87 3.28
N ALA A 60 -15.86 -4.51 2.12
CA ALA A 60 -17.06 -5.11 1.56
C ALA A 60 -16.89 -6.63 1.39
N ARG A 61 -15.77 -7.09 0.81
CA ARG A 61 -15.50 -8.52 0.63
C ARG A 61 -15.46 -9.30 1.94
N LEU A 62 -14.83 -8.74 2.98
CA LEU A 62 -14.76 -9.38 4.31
C LEU A 62 -16.12 -9.39 5.01
N ARG A 63 -16.93 -8.33 4.85
CA ARG A 63 -18.32 -8.28 5.33
C ARG A 63 -19.22 -9.29 4.62
N ASP A 64 -19.08 -9.46 3.31
CA ASP A 64 -19.80 -10.48 2.54
C ASP A 64 -19.47 -11.91 3.02
N MET A 65 -18.30 -12.11 3.61
CA MET A 65 -17.90 -13.37 4.24
C MET A 65 -18.45 -13.55 5.68
N GLY A 66 -19.22 -12.58 6.19
CA GLY A 66 -19.81 -12.59 7.52
C GLY A 66 -18.94 -12.01 8.63
N MET A 67 -17.82 -11.34 8.29
CA MET A 67 -16.92 -10.77 9.30
C MET A 67 -17.32 -9.34 9.70
N SER A 68 -17.07 -8.99 10.96
CA SER A 68 -17.20 -7.61 11.43
C SER A 68 -15.97 -6.81 11.01
N VAL A 69 -16.16 -5.70 10.29
CA VAL A 69 -15.08 -4.87 9.76
C VAL A 69 -15.35 -3.41 10.13
N PRO A 70 -14.44 -2.71 10.81
CA PRO A 70 -14.59 -1.28 11.09
C PRO A 70 -14.38 -0.44 9.82
N ASP A 71 -15.00 0.74 9.76
CA ASP A 71 -14.75 1.73 8.70
C ASP A 71 -13.46 2.53 8.97
N VAL A 72 -12.34 1.82 9.15
CA VAL A 72 -11.00 2.40 9.27
C VAL A 72 -10.18 1.93 8.08
N PHE A 73 -9.82 2.89 7.21
CA PHE A 73 -9.18 2.61 5.94
C PHE A 73 -7.80 3.23 5.83
N GLY A 74 -6.88 2.51 5.19
CA GLY A 74 -5.58 3.01 4.78
C GLY A 74 -4.51 1.93 4.82
N ASP A 75 -3.57 2.00 3.89
CA ASP A 75 -2.36 1.18 3.94
C ASP A 75 -1.39 1.79 4.98
N PRO A 76 -0.77 0.99 5.88
CA PRO A 76 0.17 1.49 6.88
C PRO A 76 1.38 2.24 6.31
N ALA A 77 1.75 2.02 5.04
CA ALA A 77 2.81 2.79 4.38
C ALA A 77 2.48 4.30 4.28
N LEU A 78 1.20 4.69 4.36
CA LEU A 78 0.79 6.09 4.46
C LEU A 78 1.28 6.77 5.75
N LEU A 79 1.60 5.99 6.78
CA LEU A 79 2.07 6.49 8.07
C LEU A 79 3.58 6.68 8.14
N VAL A 80 4.33 6.27 7.11
CA VAL A 80 5.80 6.36 7.09
C VAL A 80 6.32 7.77 7.41
N PRO A 81 5.77 8.87 6.84
CA PRO A 81 6.21 10.23 7.19
C PRO A 81 6.03 10.57 8.67
N ARG A 82 5.01 10.01 9.34
CA ARG A 82 4.72 10.24 10.76
C ARG A 82 5.57 9.36 11.68
N LEU A 83 5.77 8.10 11.30
CA LEU A 83 6.52 7.12 12.09
C LEU A 83 8.03 7.32 12.01
N PHE A 84 8.54 7.78 10.87
CA PHE A 84 9.95 8.02 10.61
C PHE A 84 10.24 9.50 10.40
N LYS A 85 9.62 10.34 11.25
CA LYS A 85 9.84 11.78 11.25
C LYS A 85 11.35 12.06 11.28
N ASP A 86 11.80 12.97 10.41
CA ASP A 86 13.19 13.40 10.23
C ASP A 86 14.15 12.39 9.58
N ARG A 87 13.77 11.11 9.41
CA ARG A 87 14.61 10.12 8.70
C ARG A 87 14.57 10.30 7.19
N PHE A 88 13.39 10.57 6.65
CA PHE A 88 13.15 10.67 5.21
C PHE A 88 12.67 12.08 4.88
N VAL A 89 13.53 12.85 4.24
CA VAL A 89 13.26 14.24 3.87
C VAL A 89 13.23 14.34 2.34
N PRO A 90 12.20 14.94 1.73
CA PRO A 90 12.17 15.19 0.29
C PRO A 90 13.38 16.02 -0.17
N THR A 91 14.12 15.51 -1.16
CA THR A 91 15.30 16.18 -1.76
C THR A 91 15.20 16.14 -3.29
N PRO A 92 14.21 16.82 -3.89
CA PRO A 92 13.92 16.68 -5.31
C PRO A 92 15.07 17.18 -6.19
N ASN A 93 15.70 16.27 -6.94
CA ASN A 93 16.79 16.56 -7.88
C ASN A 93 16.60 15.88 -9.25
N ARG A 94 15.60 15.01 -9.39
CA ARG A 94 15.20 14.34 -10.64
C ARG A 94 13.81 14.78 -11.04
N ASP A 95 13.58 14.98 -12.34
CA ASP A 95 12.27 15.40 -12.82
C ASP A 95 11.20 14.34 -12.58
N TYR A 96 11.55 13.07 -12.80
CA TYR A 96 10.68 11.95 -12.45
C TYR A 96 11.46 10.65 -12.29
N VAL A 97 10.82 9.69 -11.63
CA VAL A 97 11.27 8.31 -11.48
C VAL A 97 10.17 7.31 -11.86
N ILE A 98 10.56 6.10 -12.22
CA ILE A 98 9.66 5.00 -12.60
C ILE A 98 9.74 3.90 -11.53
N VAL A 99 8.61 3.57 -10.91
CA VAL A 99 8.52 2.55 -9.86
C VAL A 99 7.64 1.38 -10.34
N PRO A 100 8.22 0.36 -11.00
CA PRO A 100 7.44 -0.76 -11.52
C PRO A 100 7.01 -1.72 -10.40
N ASN A 101 5.88 -2.39 -10.60
CA ASN A 101 5.59 -3.64 -9.94
C ASN A 101 6.66 -4.69 -10.33
N LEU A 102 6.91 -5.68 -9.48
CA LEU A 102 7.87 -6.75 -9.75
C LEU A 102 7.64 -7.43 -11.12
N HIS A 103 6.38 -7.66 -11.51
CA HIS A 103 6.05 -8.27 -12.80
C HIS A 103 6.31 -7.34 -14.00
N ASP A 104 6.25 -6.04 -13.80
CA ASP A 104 6.49 -5.05 -14.85
C ASP A 104 7.95 -4.59 -14.91
N LEU A 105 8.80 -5.02 -13.97
CA LEU A 105 10.21 -4.65 -13.91
C LEU A 105 10.95 -4.91 -15.24
N PRO A 106 10.74 -6.05 -15.94
CA PRO A 106 11.36 -6.29 -17.24
C PRO A 106 10.85 -5.37 -18.37
N LEU A 107 9.71 -4.70 -18.18
CA LEU A 107 9.09 -3.82 -19.18
C LEU A 107 9.62 -2.38 -19.10
N VAL A 108 10.34 -2.02 -18.03
CA VAL A 108 10.94 -0.68 -17.89
C VAL A 108 12.23 -0.61 -18.71
N THR A 109 12.25 0.20 -19.76
CA THR A 109 13.42 0.35 -20.64
C THR A 109 14.42 1.38 -20.11
N ASP A 110 13.95 2.46 -19.49
CA ASP A 110 14.82 3.49 -18.90
C ASP A 110 15.30 3.07 -17.50
N GLN A 111 16.45 2.39 -17.48
CA GLN A 111 17.11 1.96 -16.26
C GLN A 111 17.69 3.12 -15.43
N THR A 112 17.87 4.31 -16.01
CA THR A 112 18.44 5.47 -15.30
C THR A 112 17.42 6.15 -14.38
N ARG A 113 16.12 5.93 -14.63
CA ARG A 113 15.00 6.47 -13.84
C ARG A 113 14.31 5.42 -12.97
N LEU A 114 14.78 4.19 -13.03
CA LEU A 114 14.19 3.06 -12.32
C LEU A 114 14.41 3.18 -10.81
N VAL A 115 13.33 2.99 -10.05
CA VAL A 115 13.38 2.60 -8.63
C VAL A 115 12.97 1.14 -8.54
N SER A 116 13.95 0.25 -8.34
CA SER A 116 13.67 -1.19 -8.37
C SER A 116 12.92 -1.65 -7.12
N PRO A 117 11.82 -2.42 -7.25
CA PRO A 117 11.13 -3.01 -6.11
C PRO A 117 11.96 -4.08 -5.38
N LEU A 118 13.12 -4.48 -5.93
CA LEU A 118 14.05 -5.43 -5.32
C LEU A 118 15.04 -4.77 -4.36
N TRP A 119 15.08 -3.44 -4.29
CA TRP A 119 15.96 -2.72 -3.37
C TRP A 119 15.38 -2.71 -1.95
N GLY A 120 16.24 -2.42 -0.98
CA GLY A 120 15.81 -2.18 0.40
C GLY A 120 14.78 -1.04 0.45
N TRP A 121 13.73 -1.23 1.26
CA TRP A 121 12.60 -0.31 1.34
C TRP A 121 13.03 1.14 1.64
N ASN A 122 14.07 1.34 2.46
CA ASN A 122 14.61 2.66 2.77
C ASN A 122 15.20 3.35 1.54
N ARG A 123 15.95 2.60 0.71
CA ARG A 123 16.51 3.11 -0.54
C ARG A 123 15.39 3.46 -1.52
N CYS A 124 14.35 2.63 -1.62
CA CYS A 124 13.20 2.95 -2.48
C CYS A 124 12.53 4.27 -2.07
N ILE A 125 12.37 4.52 -0.76
CA ILE A 125 11.83 5.79 -0.26
C ILE A 125 12.76 6.94 -0.64
N GLU A 126 14.06 6.86 -0.35
CA GLU A 126 15.04 7.90 -0.69
C GLU A 126 15.02 8.26 -2.19
N GLU A 127 14.94 7.24 -3.06
CA GLU A 127 14.86 7.42 -4.50
C GLU A 127 13.53 8.05 -4.95
N ILE A 128 12.40 7.65 -4.35
CA ILE A 128 11.09 8.29 -4.56
C ILE A 128 11.14 9.76 -4.16
N LEU A 129 11.76 10.07 -3.02
CA LEU A 129 11.89 11.43 -2.47
C LEU A 129 12.90 12.30 -3.22
N SER A 130 13.74 11.71 -4.06
CA SER A 130 14.61 12.43 -4.99
C SER A 130 13.87 12.96 -6.22
N ALA A 131 12.62 12.54 -6.45
CA ALA A 131 11.84 12.85 -7.63
C ALA A 131 10.87 14.02 -7.42
N LYS A 132 10.67 14.84 -8.45
CA LYS A 132 9.56 15.81 -8.50
C LYS A 132 8.23 15.16 -8.91
N PHE A 133 8.29 13.99 -9.54
CA PHE A 133 7.12 13.25 -10.03
C PHE A 133 7.39 11.74 -10.03
N VAL A 134 6.40 10.94 -9.64
CA VAL A 134 6.52 9.48 -9.56
C VAL A 134 5.54 8.83 -10.54
N ILE A 135 6.08 8.03 -11.45
CA ILE A 135 5.29 7.23 -12.38
C ILE A 135 5.41 5.79 -11.91
N ALA A 136 4.32 5.16 -11.47
CA ALA A 136 4.41 3.87 -10.81
C ALA A 136 3.36 2.88 -11.29
N SER A 137 3.80 1.67 -11.64
CA SER A 137 2.92 0.51 -11.70
C SER A 137 2.90 -0.26 -10.37
N SER A 138 3.85 0.01 -9.46
CA SER A 138 3.80 -0.47 -8.08
C SER A 138 2.79 0.34 -7.25
N LEU A 139 1.84 -0.35 -6.61
CA LEU A 139 0.90 0.30 -5.68
C LEU A 139 1.63 0.95 -4.49
N HIS A 140 2.65 0.30 -3.91
CA HIS A 140 3.43 0.93 -2.84
C HIS A 140 4.30 2.09 -3.35
N GLY A 141 4.67 2.11 -4.63
CA GLY A 141 5.28 3.28 -5.25
C GLY A 141 4.36 4.49 -5.22
N LEU A 142 3.08 4.30 -5.54
CA LEU A 142 2.04 5.34 -5.43
C LEU A 142 1.81 5.74 -3.98
N ILE A 143 1.58 4.76 -3.09
CA ILE A 143 1.31 5.02 -1.66
C ILE A 143 2.43 5.82 -1.02
N LEU A 144 3.69 5.42 -1.21
CA LEU A 144 4.82 6.12 -0.61
C LEU A 144 5.01 7.51 -1.20
N ALA A 145 4.88 7.67 -2.52
CA ALA A 145 4.95 9.00 -3.13
C ALA A 145 3.88 9.94 -2.55
N GLU A 146 2.63 9.49 -2.51
CA GLU A 146 1.50 10.27 -2.03
C GLU A 146 1.55 10.53 -0.52
N ALA A 147 2.05 9.59 0.28
CA ALA A 147 2.26 9.78 1.72
C ALA A 147 3.19 10.96 2.01
N PHE A 148 4.25 11.11 1.22
CA PHE A 148 5.21 12.21 1.34
C PHE A 148 4.82 13.45 0.52
N GLY A 149 3.65 13.45 -0.13
CA GLY A 149 3.19 14.57 -0.95
C GLY A 149 3.94 14.73 -2.28
N VAL A 150 4.68 13.71 -2.73
CA VAL A 150 5.30 13.69 -4.05
C VAL A 150 4.21 13.40 -5.10
N PRO A 151 4.03 14.26 -6.11
CA PRO A 151 3.02 14.04 -7.15
C PRO A 151 3.23 12.69 -7.86
N ALA A 152 2.16 11.92 -8.07
CA ALA A 152 2.26 10.57 -8.63
C ALA A 152 1.17 10.25 -9.67
N ARG A 153 1.49 9.36 -10.62
CA ARG A 153 0.57 8.84 -11.64
C ARG A 153 0.65 7.33 -11.74
N TYR A 154 -0.50 6.67 -11.79
CA TYR A 154 -0.62 5.24 -11.99
C TYR A 154 -0.33 4.85 -13.44
N LEU A 155 0.76 4.11 -13.62
CA LEU A 155 1.16 3.52 -14.90
C LEU A 155 0.75 2.05 -14.93
N ARG A 156 0.10 1.60 -16.01
CA ARG A 156 -0.30 0.20 -16.19
C ARG A 156 0.35 -0.40 -17.43
N LEU A 157 1.53 -0.97 -17.23
CA LEU A 157 2.36 -1.59 -18.27
C LEU A 157 1.84 -2.96 -18.74
N SER A 158 1.07 -3.67 -17.91
CA SER A 158 0.49 -4.97 -18.25
C SER A 158 -0.88 -5.19 -17.59
N GLU A 159 -1.62 -6.18 -18.08
CA GLU A 159 -2.87 -6.65 -17.47
C GLU A 159 -2.62 -7.66 -16.32
N THR A 160 -1.36 -7.91 -15.98
CA THR A 160 -0.94 -8.91 -14.99
C THR A 160 -1.48 -8.58 -13.60
N GLU A 161 -1.51 -7.30 -13.23
CA GLU A 161 -2.04 -6.85 -11.95
C GLU A 161 -3.54 -6.56 -12.04
N SER A 162 -4.30 -7.07 -11.06
CA SER A 162 -5.70 -6.71 -10.88
C SER A 162 -5.82 -5.23 -10.54
N THR A 163 -6.77 -4.55 -11.17
CA THR A 163 -7.13 -3.16 -10.82
C THR A 163 -7.74 -3.05 -9.43
N PHE A 164 -8.22 -4.16 -8.86
CA PHE A 164 -8.92 -4.19 -7.56
C PHE A 164 -8.14 -3.46 -6.46
N LYS A 165 -6.85 -3.72 -6.32
CA LYS A 165 -6.03 -3.13 -5.25
C LYS A 165 -5.81 -1.62 -5.42
N TYR A 166 -5.78 -1.14 -6.67
CA TYR A 166 -5.62 0.27 -6.99
C TYR A 166 -6.92 1.03 -6.72
N ASP A 167 -8.06 0.46 -7.15
CA ASP A 167 -9.37 1.06 -6.85
C ASP A 167 -9.68 1.05 -5.36
N ASP A 168 -9.36 -0.05 -4.67
CA ASP A 168 -9.55 -0.20 -3.23
C ASP A 168 -8.74 0.87 -2.48
N TYR A 169 -7.48 1.08 -2.90
CA TYR A 169 -6.66 2.16 -2.38
C TYR A 169 -7.21 3.56 -2.72
N ALA A 170 -7.66 3.78 -3.96
CA ALA A 170 -8.25 5.04 -4.38
C ALA A 170 -9.43 5.43 -3.47
N GLN A 171 -10.37 4.50 -3.28
CA GLN A 171 -11.56 4.71 -2.46
C GLN A 171 -11.23 4.83 -0.98
N GLY A 172 -10.24 4.08 -0.49
CA GLY A 172 -9.72 4.21 0.88
C GLY A 172 -9.02 5.54 1.15
N THR A 173 -8.62 6.26 0.09
CA THR A 173 -7.93 7.57 0.16
C THR A 173 -8.76 8.72 -0.41
N GLY A 174 -10.09 8.58 -0.42
CA GLY A 174 -11.02 9.65 -0.79
C GLY A 174 -11.18 9.91 -2.28
N ARG A 175 -10.72 9.00 -3.15
CA ARG A 175 -10.81 9.10 -4.61
C ARG A 175 -11.74 8.03 -5.18
N ALA A 176 -12.42 8.31 -6.30
CA ALA A 176 -13.32 7.34 -6.93
C ALA A 176 -12.56 6.18 -7.60
N SER A 177 -11.49 6.49 -8.32
CA SER A 177 -10.62 5.57 -9.06
C SER A 177 -9.22 6.16 -9.25
N LEU A 178 -8.29 5.31 -9.71
CA LEU A 178 -7.02 5.73 -10.28
C LEU A 178 -7.03 5.39 -11.77
N ASP A 179 -7.21 6.40 -12.62
CA ASP A 179 -7.23 6.18 -14.07
C ASP A 179 -5.81 5.90 -14.58
N PRO A 180 -5.55 4.68 -15.11
CA PRO A 180 -4.21 4.29 -15.52
C PRO A 180 -3.84 4.93 -16.85
N VAL A 181 -2.58 5.32 -16.97
CA VAL A 181 -1.93 5.58 -18.27
C VAL A 181 -1.13 4.36 -18.73
N ARG A 182 -0.83 4.27 -20.03
CA ARG A 182 -0.16 3.12 -20.65
C ARG A 182 1.30 3.36 -20.99
N SER A 183 1.77 4.60 -20.91
CA SER A 183 3.16 4.97 -21.16
C SER A 183 3.66 6.08 -20.23
N VAL A 184 4.98 6.28 -20.23
CA VAL A 184 5.62 7.39 -19.50
C VAL A 184 5.23 8.72 -20.13
N GLU A 185 5.12 8.77 -21.46
CA GLU A 185 4.73 9.97 -22.21
C GLU A 185 3.31 10.42 -21.85
N GLU A 186 2.37 9.47 -21.78
CA GLU A 186 1.00 9.74 -21.31
C GLU A 186 1.00 10.22 -19.86
N ALA A 187 1.82 9.59 -18.99
CA ALA A 187 1.93 10.01 -17.59
C ALA A 187 2.40 11.47 -17.44
N LEU A 188 3.37 11.87 -18.26
CA LEU A 188 3.89 13.24 -18.28
C LEU A 188 2.87 14.24 -18.86
N GLY A 189 2.08 13.82 -19.85
CA GLY A 189 1.03 14.66 -20.45
C GLY A 189 -0.17 14.88 -19.52
N GLU A 190 -0.62 13.83 -18.85
CA GLU A 190 -1.77 13.85 -17.94
C GLU A 190 -1.43 14.47 -16.57
N GLY A 191 -0.17 14.43 -16.14
CA GLY A 191 0.27 14.98 -14.84
C GLY A 191 -0.10 14.08 -13.65
N PRO A 192 -0.16 14.58 -12.40
CA PRO A 192 -0.44 13.76 -11.23
C PRO A 192 -1.93 13.46 -10.99
N HIS A 193 -2.21 12.42 -10.21
CA HIS A 193 -3.53 12.23 -9.64
C HIS A 193 -3.89 13.33 -8.63
N PRO A 194 -5.19 13.55 -8.36
CA PRO A 194 -5.64 14.37 -7.24
C PRO A 194 -5.05 13.88 -5.90
N ALA A 195 -4.87 14.83 -4.98
CA ALA A 195 -4.37 14.57 -3.64
C ALA A 195 -5.27 13.58 -2.88
N ILE A 196 -4.63 12.78 -2.02
CA ILE A 196 -5.33 11.84 -1.13
C ILE A 196 -5.95 12.55 0.06
N SER A 197 -7.02 11.94 0.60
CA SER A 197 -7.59 12.27 1.91
C SER A 197 -7.79 10.98 2.69
N PHE A 198 -7.08 10.82 3.80
CA PHE A 198 -7.21 9.68 4.69
C PHE A 198 -7.06 10.11 6.14
N ASP A 199 -7.66 9.36 7.06
CA ASP A 199 -7.59 9.63 8.49
C ASP A 199 -6.38 8.89 9.11
N ALA A 200 -5.23 9.59 9.15
CA ALA A 200 -4.01 9.06 9.73
C ALA A 200 -4.13 8.78 11.24
N ASP A 201 -4.94 9.56 11.96
CA ASP A 201 -5.16 9.39 13.39
C ASP A 201 -5.99 8.14 13.68
N ALA A 202 -7.07 7.92 12.92
CA ALA A 202 -7.86 6.70 13.02
C ALA A 202 -7.03 5.45 12.67
N LEU A 203 -6.21 5.50 11.61
CA LEU A 203 -5.37 4.37 11.21
C LEU A 203 -4.32 4.04 12.29
N ILE A 204 -3.70 5.04 12.92
CA ILE A 204 -2.77 4.83 14.04
C ILE A 204 -3.50 4.36 15.30
N ALA A 205 -4.67 4.92 15.61
CA ALA A 205 -5.46 4.52 16.78
C ALA A 205 -5.93 3.06 16.68
N ALA A 206 -6.14 2.57 15.46
CA ALA A 206 -6.46 1.17 15.18
C ALA A 206 -5.25 0.23 15.29
N PHE A 207 -4.01 0.73 15.42
CA PHE A 207 -2.85 -0.13 15.57
C PHE A 207 -3.01 -1.01 16.83
N PRO A 208 -2.84 -2.35 16.72
CA PRO A 208 -3.18 -3.27 17.79
C PRO A 208 -2.09 -3.37 18.85
N PHE A 209 -1.81 -2.26 19.56
CA PHE A 209 -0.83 -2.20 20.64
C PHE A 209 -1.06 -3.24 21.73
N ASP A 210 -2.31 -3.67 21.91
CA ASP A 210 -2.72 -4.70 22.87
C ASP A 210 -2.09 -6.07 22.61
N LEU A 211 -1.64 -6.37 21.38
CA LEU A 211 -0.93 -7.64 21.09
C LEU A 211 0.40 -7.76 21.84
N TRP A 212 0.93 -6.65 22.35
CA TRP A 212 2.17 -6.58 23.11
C TRP A 212 1.97 -6.14 24.57
N ARG A 213 0.72 -5.92 25.00
CA ARG A 213 0.40 -5.62 26.41
C ARG A 213 0.15 -6.94 27.15
N ARG A 214 0.72 -7.04 28.36
CA ARG A 214 0.54 -8.19 29.26
C ARG A 214 -0.85 -8.20 29.88
#